data_AF-A0A8T7AXF9-F1
#
_entry.id   AF-A0A8T7AXF9-F1
#
_cell.length_a   1.000
_cell.length_b   1.000
_cell.length_c   1.000
_cell.angle_alpha   90.00
_cell.angle_beta   90.00
_cell.angle_gamma   90.00
#
_symmetry.space_group_name_H-M   'P 1'
#
loop_
_entity.id
_entity.type
_entity.pdbx_description
1 polymer ?
#
loop_
_entity_poly.entity_id
_entity_poly.type
_entity_poly.pdbx_seq_one_letter_code
_entity_poly.pdbx_strand_id
1 'polypeptide(L)'
;MAEQPVFWLGGKPGDKNKREQGPEAERYEAALRDTCAECGYDVDEYVAALGSFGGWLLHLERGGVLYRLFWNGRAKELVLEEHRERSGWAAVRSTETDDKGLPGFVQAVRGLLQDDSPAAGASS
;
A
#
# COMPACT_ATOMS: atom_id res chain seq x y z
N MET A 1 48.70 -20.16 -18.80
CA MET A 1 48.92 -19.28 -17.63
C MET A 1 47.62 -18.55 -17.40
N ALA A 2 46.97 -18.77 -16.25
CA ALA A 2 45.61 -18.31 -15.98
C ALA A 2 45.64 -16.99 -15.21
N GLU A 3 45.11 -15.94 -15.83
CA GLU A 3 44.90 -14.63 -15.22
C GLU A 3 43.54 -14.66 -14.49
N GLN A 4 43.53 -14.46 -13.17
CA GLN A 4 42.30 -14.39 -12.38
C GLN A 4 41.88 -12.92 -12.21
N PRO A 5 40.61 -12.55 -12.47
CA PRO A 5 40.14 -11.20 -12.21
C PRO A 5 39.98 -10.95 -10.70
N VAL A 6 40.56 -9.84 -10.23
CA VAL A 6 40.44 -9.34 -8.86
C VAL A 6 39.04 -8.76 -8.65
N PHE A 7 38.28 -9.34 -7.73
CA PHE A 7 36.99 -8.82 -7.27
C PHE A 7 37.20 -7.76 -6.19
N TRP A 8 36.57 -6.59 -6.37
CA TRP A 8 36.56 -5.50 -5.38
C TRP A 8 35.40 -5.70 -4.40
N LEU A 9 35.71 -6.01 -3.13
CA LEU A 9 34.77 -5.91 -2.01
C LEU A 9 34.76 -4.46 -1.52
N GLY A 10 33.84 -3.65 -2.06
CA GLY A 10 33.66 -2.24 -1.67
C GLY A 10 33.63 -1.34 -2.89
N GLY A 11 32.42 -0.92 -3.27
CA GLY A 11 32.17 -0.11 -4.46
C GLY A 11 32.98 1.18 -4.53
N LYS A 12 33.29 1.56 -5.77
CA LYS A 12 34.04 2.75 -6.19
C LYS A 12 33.43 4.05 -5.61
N PRO A 13 34.22 4.97 -5.05
CA PRO A 13 33.70 6.25 -4.57
C PRO A 13 33.40 7.16 -5.77
N GLY A 14 32.13 7.52 -5.96
CA GLY A 14 31.73 8.46 -7.01
C GLY A 14 30.34 8.24 -7.61
N ASP A 15 29.61 7.20 -7.23
CA ASP A 15 28.26 6.98 -7.76
C ASP A 15 27.22 7.73 -6.93
N LYS A 16 26.84 8.93 -7.40
CA LYS A 16 25.65 9.66 -6.92
C LYS A 16 24.33 9.07 -7.46
N ASN A 17 24.29 7.78 -7.83
CA ASN A 17 23.01 7.08 -7.91
C ASN A 17 22.66 6.61 -6.51
N LYS A 18 22.01 7.50 -5.75
CA LYS A 18 21.08 7.07 -4.71
C LYS A 18 20.03 6.27 -5.46
N ARG A 19 20.30 4.97 -5.68
CA ARG A 19 19.29 4.01 -6.13
C ARG A 19 18.18 4.18 -5.11
N GLU A 20 17.12 4.85 -5.52
CA GLU A 20 15.84 4.81 -4.85
C GLU A 20 15.61 3.32 -4.61
N GLN A 21 15.77 2.92 -3.35
CA GLN A 21 15.51 1.55 -2.94
C GLN A 21 14.03 1.37 -3.28
N GLY A 22 13.76 0.64 -4.36
CA GLY A 22 12.40 0.32 -4.76
C GLY A 22 11.66 -0.20 -3.54
N PRO A 23 10.38 0.16 -3.37
CA PRO A 23 9.70 0.03 -2.10
C PRO A 23 9.81 -1.39 -1.57
N GLU A 24 10.14 -1.45 -0.29
CA GLU A 24 10.25 -2.59 0.59
C GLU A 24 8.89 -3.31 0.73
N ALA A 25 8.27 -3.75 -0.36
CA ALA A 25 6.89 -4.22 -0.40
C ALA A 25 6.61 -5.35 0.62
N GLU A 26 7.58 -6.25 0.81
CA GLU A 26 7.53 -7.32 1.82
C GLU A 26 7.47 -6.80 3.26
N ARG A 27 8.01 -5.61 3.55
CA ARG A 27 7.93 -4.99 4.89
C ARG A 27 6.57 -4.35 5.16
N TYR A 28 5.85 -3.97 4.11
CA TYR A 28 4.54 -3.33 4.25
C TYR A 28 3.45 -4.36 4.52
N GLU A 29 3.53 -5.54 3.89
CA GLU A 29 2.50 -6.57 4.00
C GLU A 29 2.13 -6.90 5.45
N ALA A 30 3.11 -7.30 6.28
CA ALA A 30 2.84 -7.71 7.65
C ALA A 30 2.17 -6.59 8.48
N ALA A 31 2.71 -5.38 8.41
CA ALA A 31 2.17 -4.24 9.16
C ALA A 31 0.78 -3.82 8.68
N LEU A 32 0.52 -3.92 7.38
CA LEU A 32 -0.81 -3.67 6.81
C LEU A 32 -1.81 -4.74 7.21
N ARG A 33 -1.41 -6.02 7.23
CA ARG A 33 -2.24 -7.13 7.68
C ARG A 33 -2.66 -6.97 9.14
N ASP A 34 -1.71 -6.72 10.03
CA ASP A 34 -1.99 -6.42 11.45
C ASP A 34 -2.95 -5.23 11.59
N THR A 35 -2.69 -4.14 10.88
CA THR A 35 -3.53 -2.93 10.97
C THR A 35 -4.96 -3.17 10.48
N CYS A 36 -5.13 -3.91 9.38
CA CYS A 36 -6.46 -4.23 8.85
C CYS A 36 -7.23 -5.14 9.83
N ALA A 37 -6.56 -6.14 10.40
CA ALA A 37 -7.13 -7.03 11.41
C ALA A 37 -7.54 -6.27 12.67
N GLU A 38 -6.71 -5.35 13.18
CA GLU A 38 -7.07 -4.47 14.30
C GLU A 38 -8.28 -3.57 13.99
N CYS A 39 -8.52 -3.24 12.72
CA CYS A 39 -9.69 -2.49 12.26
C CYS A 39 -10.93 -3.38 12.01
N GLY A 40 -10.82 -4.69 12.23
CA GLY A 40 -11.92 -5.66 12.05
C GLY A 40 -12.14 -6.10 10.60
N TYR A 41 -11.10 -6.04 9.77
CA TYR A 41 -11.10 -6.58 8.41
C TYR A 41 -10.23 -7.83 8.34
N ASP A 42 -10.73 -8.88 7.69
CA ASP A 42 -9.95 -10.06 7.35
C ASP A 42 -9.17 -9.80 6.06
N VAL A 43 -7.86 -10.06 6.06
CA VAL A 43 -7.02 -9.88 4.86
C VAL A 43 -6.88 -11.19 4.10
N ASP A 44 -7.52 -11.25 2.93
CA ASP A 44 -7.44 -12.38 2.00
C ASP A 44 -6.10 -12.39 1.26
N GLU A 45 -5.82 -11.31 0.53
CA GLU A 45 -4.68 -11.26 -0.40
C GLU A 45 -3.96 -9.91 -0.33
N TYR A 46 -2.62 -9.95 -0.46
CA TYR A 46 -1.77 -8.78 -0.68
C TYR A 46 -1.06 -8.91 -2.02
N VAL A 47 -1.16 -7.90 -2.87
CA VAL A 47 -0.52 -7.83 -4.18
C VAL A 47 0.30 -6.55 -4.27
N ALA A 48 1.62 -6.68 -4.33
CA ALA A 48 2.51 -5.56 -4.59
C ALA A 48 2.79 -5.40 -6.08
N ALA A 49 2.64 -4.17 -6.59
CA ALA A 49 3.04 -3.81 -7.94
C ALA A 49 4.46 -3.23 -7.93
N LEU A 50 5.41 -3.99 -8.44
CA LEU A 50 6.80 -3.55 -8.66
C LEU A 50 6.89 -2.71 -9.93
N GLY A 51 6.40 -1.46 -9.86
CA GLY A 51 6.49 -0.46 -10.93
C GLY A 51 7.32 0.77 -10.52
N SER A 52 7.61 1.66 -11.48
CA SER A 52 8.44 2.87 -11.25
C SER A 52 7.89 3.84 -10.20
N PHE A 53 6.58 3.79 -9.94
CA PHE A 53 5.93 4.62 -8.91
C PHE A 53 5.59 3.82 -7.64
N GLY A 54 5.77 2.50 -7.66
CA GLY A 54 5.22 1.59 -6.67
C GLY A 54 3.69 1.52 -6.70
N GLY A 55 3.15 0.55 -5.97
CA GLY A 55 1.72 0.35 -5.81
C GLY A 55 1.46 -0.93 -5.05
N TRP A 56 0.33 -1.04 -4.38
CA TRP A 56 -0.11 -2.31 -3.82
C TRP A 56 -1.62 -2.34 -3.68
N LEU A 57 -2.15 -3.55 -3.54
CA LEU A 57 -3.56 -3.87 -3.39
C LEU A 57 -3.72 -4.90 -2.26
N LEU A 58 -4.72 -4.71 -1.43
CA LEU A 58 -5.16 -5.64 -0.39
C LEU A 58 -6.62 -6.01 -0.66
N HIS A 59 -6.92 -7.29 -0.72
CA HIS A 59 -8.29 -7.79 -0.64
C HIS A 59 -8.68 -8.00 0.82
N LEU A 60 -9.81 -7.42 1.20
CA LEU A 60 -10.30 -7.36 2.57
C LEU A 60 -11.73 -7.88 2.62
N GLU A 61 -12.12 -8.51 3.72
CA GLU A 61 -13.52 -8.86 4.00
C GLU A 61 -13.94 -8.30 5.36
N ARG A 62 -15.15 -7.78 5.46
CA ARG A 62 -15.76 -7.41 6.75
C ARG A 62 -17.25 -7.68 6.72
N GLY A 63 -17.73 -8.55 7.60
CA GLY A 63 -19.15 -8.88 7.73
C GLY A 63 -19.76 -9.46 6.45
N GLY A 64 -19.00 -10.23 5.67
CA GLY A 64 -19.44 -10.80 4.39
C GLY A 64 -19.46 -9.81 3.22
N VAL A 65 -19.00 -8.58 3.42
CA VAL A 65 -18.80 -7.60 2.35
C VAL A 65 -17.32 -7.59 1.94
N LEU A 66 -17.08 -7.67 0.63
CA LEU A 66 -15.74 -7.62 0.07
C LEU A 66 -15.32 -6.16 -0.14
N TYR A 67 -14.13 -5.86 0.34
CA TYR A 67 -13.45 -4.59 0.20
C TYR A 67 -12.12 -4.81 -0.50
N ARG A 68 -11.61 -3.77 -1.15
CA ARG A 68 -10.22 -3.75 -1.57
C ARG A 68 -9.62 -2.39 -1.25
N LEU A 69 -8.42 -2.43 -0.68
CA LEU A 69 -7.64 -1.26 -0.33
C LEU A 69 -6.44 -1.21 -1.26
N PHE A 70 -6.29 -0.14 -2.02
CA PHE A 70 -5.13 0.00 -2.90
C PHE A 70 -4.48 1.36 -2.74
N TRP A 71 -3.15 1.35 -2.92
CA TRP A 71 -2.36 2.56 -2.99
C TRP A 71 -1.85 2.77 -4.40
N ASN A 72 -2.14 3.95 -4.94
CA ASN A 72 -1.64 4.42 -6.22
C ASN A 72 -0.43 5.32 -6.00
N GLY A 73 0.78 4.77 -6.15
CA GLY A 73 2.01 5.54 -5.94
C GLY A 73 2.23 6.67 -6.94
N ARG A 74 1.57 6.64 -8.10
CA ARG A 74 1.61 7.75 -9.06
C ARG A 74 0.75 8.93 -8.60
N ALA A 75 -0.44 8.65 -8.07
CA ALA A 75 -1.36 9.68 -7.57
C ALA A 75 -1.11 10.05 -6.10
N LYS A 76 -0.29 9.26 -5.38
CA LYS A 76 -0.10 9.34 -3.93
C LYS A 76 -1.43 9.28 -3.18
N GLU A 77 -2.29 8.37 -3.63
CA GLU A 77 -3.64 8.23 -3.11
C GLU A 77 -3.85 6.82 -2.58
N LEU A 78 -4.47 6.73 -1.41
CA LEU A 78 -4.96 5.50 -0.82
C LEU A 78 -6.48 5.46 -0.98
N VAL A 79 -7.02 4.39 -1.55
CA VAL A 79 -8.44 4.26 -1.87
C VAL A 79 -8.98 2.96 -1.30
N LEU A 80 -10.10 3.06 -0.61
CA LEU A 80 -10.91 1.92 -0.18
C LEU A 80 -12.10 1.80 -1.13
N GLU A 81 -12.24 0.64 -1.75
CA GLU A 81 -13.38 0.30 -2.58
C GLU A 81 -14.17 -0.85 -1.97
N GLU A 82 -15.47 -0.82 -2.19
CA GLU A 82 -16.41 -1.87 -1.80
C GLU A 82 -16.92 -2.59 -3.05
N HIS A 83 -17.03 -3.90 -2.99
CA HIS A 83 -17.66 -4.69 -4.04
C HIS A 83 -19.18 -4.59 -3.93
N ARG A 84 -19.81 -4.08 -4.99
CA ARG A 84 -21.27 -4.00 -5.12
C ARG A 84 -21.75 -4.93 -6.22
N GLU A 85 -22.70 -5.80 -5.91
CA GLU A 85 -23.19 -6.86 -6.80
C GLU A 85 -23.57 -6.41 -8.22
N ARG A 86 -24.00 -5.15 -8.39
CA ARG A 86 -24.45 -4.61 -9.69
C ARG A 86 -23.46 -3.71 -10.41
N SER A 87 -22.49 -3.13 -9.70
CA SER A 87 -21.57 -2.14 -10.27
C SER A 87 -20.10 -2.54 -10.18
N GLY A 88 -19.80 -3.69 -9.59
CA GLY A 88 -18.44 -4.09 -9.27
C GLY A 88 -17.86 -3.23 -8.15
N TRP A 89 -16.59 -2.88 -8.28
CA TRP A 89 -15.88 -2.08 -7.27
C TRP A 89 -16.26 -0.61 -7.34
N ALA A 90 -16.62 -0.04 -6.20
CA ALA A 90 -16.92 1.38 -6.06
C ALA A 90 -16.09 1.98 -4.93
N ALA A 91 -15.39 3.09 -5.20
CA ALA A 91 -14.71 3.87 -4.18
C ALA A 91 -15.70 4.35 -3.13
N VAL A 92 -15.45 3.96 -1.89
CA VAL A 92 -16.21 4.42 -0.73
C VAL A 92 -15.48 5.55 -0.01
N ARG A 93 -14.15 5.48 0.04
CA ARG A 93 -13.29 6.47 0.69
C ARG A 93 -11.96 6.56 -0.03
N SER A 94 -11.38 7.76 -0.07
CA SER A 94 -9.97 7.94 -0.44
C SER A 94 -9.31 9.00 0.42
N THR A 95 -7.99 8.95 0.49
CA THR A 95 -7.18 9.94 1.16
C THR A 95 -5.85 10.12 0.45
N GLU A 96 -5.37 11.35 0.39
CA GLU A 96 -4.03 11.64 -0.08
C GLU A 96 -3.01 11.17 0.97
N THR A 97 -2.04 10.40 0.53
CA THR A 97 -0.98 9.86 1.37
C THR A 97 0.32 9.79 0.59
N ASP A 98 1.24 10.68 0.97
CA ASP A 98 2.63 10.51 0.62
C ASP A 98 3.16 9.23 1.28
N ASP A 99 3.99 8.48 0.55
CA ASP A 99 4.78 7.39 1.10
C ASP A 99 5.87 7.97 2.04
N LYS A 100 5.45 8.37 3.25
CA LYS A 100 6.31 8.90 4.33
C LYS A 100 7.05 7.78 5.07
N GLY A 101 7.09 6.57 4.49
CA GLY A 101 7.53 5.35 5.14
C GLY A 101 6.43 4.65 5.95
N LEU A 102 6.72 3.43 6.36
CA LEU A 102 5.78 2.47 6.92
C LEU A 102 4.87 3.00 8.06
N PRO A 103 5.36 3.74 9.08
CA PRO A 103 4.51 4.17 10.19
C PRO A 103 3.46 5.21 9.77
N GLY A 104 3.84 6.15 8.89
CA GLY A 104 2.91 7.15 8.36
C GLY A 104 1.87 6.50 7.46
N PHE A 105 2.30 5.50 6.68
CA PHE A 105 1.42 4.74 5.81
C PHE A 105 0.37 3.94 6.59
N VAL A 106 0.80 3.22 7.64
CA VAL A 106 -0.10 2.47 8.53
C VAL A 106 -1.12 3.38 9.21
N GLN A 107 -0.71 4.57 9.66
CA GLN A 107 -1.63 5.55 10.25
C GLN A 107 -2.70 6.01 9.26
N ALA A 108 -2.32 6.26 7.99
CA ALA A 108 -3.28 6.62 6.95
C ALA A 108 -4.28 5.49 6.67
N VAL A 109 -3.82 4.24 6.60
CA VAL A 109 -4.68 3.06 6.43
C VAL A 109 -5.65 2.92 7.59
N ARG A 110 -5.15 3.01 8.83
CA ARG A 110 -5.99 2.97 10.02
C ARG A 110 -7.05 4.06 10.00
N GLY A 111 -6.67 5.29 9.69
CA GLY A 111 -7.60 6.41 9.55
C GLY A 111 -8.67 6.14 8.48
N LEU A 112 -8.27 5.66 7.30
CA LEU A 112 -9.20 5.37 6.21
C LEU A 112 -10.20 4.27 6.57
N LEU A 113 -9.78 3.22 7.29
CA LEU A 113 -10.62 2.07 7.66
C LEU A 113 -11.53 2.36 8.87
N GLN A 114 -11.06 3.17 9.82
CA GLN A 114 -11.77 3.52 11.06
C GLN A 114 -12.65 4.76 10.95
N ASP A 115 -12.59 5.51 9.85
CA ASP A 115 -13.50 6.62 9.60
C ASP A 115 -14.93 6.10 9.37
N ASP A 116 -15.60 5.75 10.46
CA ASP A 116 -17.02 5.36 10.52
C ASP A 116 -17.92 6.61 10.44
N SER A 117 -17.41 7.72 9.89
CA SER A 117 -18.21 8.92 9.73
C SER A 117 -19.23 8.66 8.62
N PRO A 118 -20.54 8.60 8.91
CA PRO A 118 -21.53 8.71 7.85
C PRO A 118 -21.22 10.02 7.13
N ALA A 119 -21.05 9.96 5.81
CA ALA A 119 -20.88 11.15 4.99
C ALA A 119 -21.96 12.17 5.38
N ALA A 120 -21.58 13.16 6.17
CA ALA A 120 -22.46 14.22 6.62
C ALA A 120 -22.69 15.11 5.40
N GLY A 121 -23.78 14.89 4.67
CA GLY A 121 -24.08 15.71 3.50
C GLY A 121 -25.14 15.20 2.54
N ALA A 122 -26.25 14.64 3.05
CA ALA A 122 -27.52 14.70 2.33
C ALA A 122 -28.50 15.48 3.21
N SER A 123 -28.34 16.81 3.20
CA SER A 123 -29.38 17.71 3.70
C SER A 123 -30.46 17.84 2.64
N SER A 124 -31.68 17.59 3.09
CA SER A 124 -32.97 17.72 2.40
C SER A 124 -33.23 19.06 1.74
#